data_AF-Q8LZZ0-F1
#
_entry.id   AF-Q8LZZ0-F1
#
_cell.length_a   1.000
_cell.length_b   1.000
_cell.length_c   1.000
_cell.angle_alpha   90.00
_cell.angle_beta   90.00
_cell.angle_gamma   90.00
#
_symmetry.space_group_name_H-M   'P 1'
#
loop_
_entity.id
_entity.type
_entity.pdbx_description
1 polymer ?
#
loop_
_entity_poly.entity_id
_entity_poly.type
_entity_poly.pdbx_seq_one_letter_code
_entity_poly.pdbx_strand_id
1 'polypeptide(L)' 'QIRILVTAADVIHSWTIPALGVKVDGTPGRLNQTNFLMNRPGLFYGQCSEICGANHSFMPIVIESIPVNYFIKWITNSVN' A
#
# COMPACT_ATOMS: atom_id res chain seq x y z
N GLN A 1 3.12 4.41 14.11
CA GLN A 1 3.54 4.99 12.82
C GLN A 1 3.95 3.87 11.89
N ILE A 2 3.55 3.91 10.62
CA ILE A 2 3.90 2.91 9.60
C ILE A 2 4.79 3.58 8.56
N ARG A 3 5.89 2.92 8.19
CA ARG A 3 6.78 3.31 7.09
C ARG A 3 6.56 2.33 5.94
N ILE A 4 6.30 2.85 4.75
CA ILE A 4 6.21 2.05 3.53
C ILE A 4 7.34 2.40 2.57
N LEU A 5 7.92 1.37 1.95
CA LEU A 5 8.87 1.50 0.86
C LEU A 5 8.17 1.04 -0.43
N VAL A 6 8.22 1.87 -1.47
CA VAL A 6 7.55 1.65 -2.75
C VAL A 6 8.58 1.68 -3.86
N THR A 7 8.55 0.66 -4.72
CA THR A 7 9.33 0.54 -5.96
C THR A 7 8.49 -0.22 -6.98
N ALA A 8 9.00 -0.36 -8.21
CA ALA A 8 8.36 -1.19 -9.23
C ALA A 8 9.39 -2.15 -9.86
N ALA A 9 8.92 -3.31 -10.31
CA ALA A 9 9.75 -4.33 -10.92
C ALA A 9 9.79 -4.23 -12.46
N ASP A 10 8.85 -3.52 -13.06
CA ASP A 10 8.62 -3.44 -14.52
C ASP A 10 8.59 -1.98 -15.02
N VAL A 11 7.43 -1.33 -14.98
CA VAL A 11 7.18 0.05 -15.41
C VAL A 11 6.85 0.93 -14.21
N ILE A 12 6.58 2.21 -14.42
CA ILE A 12 6.18 3.09 -13.33
C ILE A 12 4.75 2.75 -12.92
N HIS A 13 4.53 2.63 -11.61
CA HIS A 13 3.21 2.56 -10.99
C HIS A 13 3.12 3.67 -9.93
N SER A 14 1.94 3.87 -9.32
CA SER A 14 1.82 4.75 -8.15
C SER A 14 0.94 4.12 -7.10
N TRP A 15 1.49 3.89 -5.91
CA TRP A 15 0.78 3.38 -4.75
C TRP A 15 0.04 4.51 -4.05
N THR A 16 -1.29 4.44 -4.01
CA THR A 16 -2.13 5.53 -3.50
C THR A 16 -3.20 5.00 -2.58
N ILE A 17 -3.40 5.67 -1.43
CA ILE A 17 -4.55 5.51 -0.55
C ILE A 17 -5.12 6.91 -0.24
N PRO A 18 -6.20 7.34 -0.93
CA PRO A 18 -6.72 8.69 -0.81
C PRO A 18 -7.15 9.06 0.62
N ALA A 19 -7.79 8.12 1.33
CA ALA A 19 -8.26 8.35 2.70
C ALA A 19 -7.14 8.57 3.74
N LEU A 20 -5.90 8.20 3.40
CA LEU A 20 -4.71 8.45 4.21
C LEU A 20 -3.87 9.63 3.68
N GLY A 21 -4.29 10.25 2.57
CA GLY A 21 -3.53 11.32 1.92
C GLY A 21 -2.18 10.88 1.36
N VAL A 22 -2.02 9.58 1.04
CA VAL A 22 -0.74 9.04 0.56
C VAL A 22 -0.84 8.72 -0.93
N LYS A 23 0.12 9.22 -1.70
CA LYS A 23 0.42 8.85 -3.09
C LYS A 23 1.93 8.80 -3.26
N VAL A 24 2.47 7.67 -3.72
CA VAL A 24 3.92 7.49 -3.94
C VAL A 24 4.16 6.67 -5.19
N ASP A 25 4.96 7.21 -6.09
CA ASP A 25 5.34 6.51 -7.33
C ASP A 25 6.26 5.33 -7.02
N GLY A 26 5.94 4.16 -7.56
CA GLY A 26 6.83 3.01 -7.67
C GLY A 26 7.62 3.14 -8.96
N THR A 27 8.91 3.48 -8.83
CA THR A 27 9.82 3.69 -9.98
C THR A 27 10.86 2.57 -10.04
N PRO A 28 11.05 1.90 -11.19
CA PRO A 28 12.07 0.87 -11.32
C PRO A 28 13.47 1.41 -10.99
N GLY A 29 14.22 0.68 -10.17
CA GLY A 29 15.56 1.08 -9.73
C GLY A 29 15.61 2.15 -8.62
N ARG A 30 14.46 2.58 -8.08
CA ARG A 30 14.37 3.54 -6.97
C ARG A 30 13.44 3.04 -5.87
N LEU A 31 13.89 3.13 -4.62
CA LEU A 31 13.09 2.86 -3.42
C LEU A 31 12.60 4.18 -2.82
N ASN A 32 11.32 4.50 -3.02
CA ASN A 32 10.69 5.65 -2.40
C ASN A 32 10.15 5.30 -1.02
N GLN A 33 10.26 6.22 -0.07
CA GLN A 33 9.78 6.04 1.30
C GLN A 33 8.69 7.06 1.63
N THR A 34 7.63 6.64 2.30
CA THR A 34 6.69 7.55 2.98
C THR A 34 6.25 6.96 4.33
N ASN A 35 5.69 7.82 5.18
CA ASN A 35 5.12 7.43 6.45
C ASN A 35 3.65 7.85 6.51
N PHE A 36 2.84 7.04 7.17
CA PHE A 36 1.45 7.40 7.49
C PHE A 36 1.02 6.83 8.84
N LEU A 37 -0.15 7.30 9.29
CA LEU A 37 -0.80 6.87 10.52
C LEU A 37 -2.22 6.43 10.20
N MET A 38 -2.66 5.36 10.86
CA MET A 38 -4.04 4.89 10.81
C MET A 38 -4.62 5.04 12.22
N ASN A 39 -5.53 5.99 12.37
CA ASN A 39 -6.09 6.33 13.69
C ASN A 39 -7.39 5.57 14.00
N ARG A 40 -7.92 4.82 13.03
CA ARG A 40 -9.16 4.05 13.18
C ARG A 40 -9.06 2.69 12.50
N PRO A 41 -9.73 1.66 13.03
CA PRO A 41 -9.86 0.38 12.34
C PRO A 41 -10.76 0.52 11.10
N GLY A 42 -10.59 -0.39 10.13
CA GLY A 42 -11.42 -0.47 8.93
C GLY A 42 -10.64 -0.75 7.64
N LEU A 43 -11.36 -0.78 6.52
CA LEU A 43 -10.81 -1.00 5.19
C LEU A 43 -10.60 0.34 4.46
N PHE A 44 -9.42 0.52 3.90
CA PHE A 44 -9.01 1.68 3.12
C PHE A 44 -8.67 1.25 1.71
N TYR A 45 -9.32 1.86 0.72
CA TYR A 45 -9.18 1.49 -0.68
C TYR A 45 -8.34 2.53 -1.44
N GLY A 46 -7.65 2.04 -2.45
CA GLY A 46 -6.83 2.83 -3.36
C GLY A 46 -6.74 2.17 -4.73
N GLN A 47 -6.14 2.88 -5.68
CA GLN A 47 -5.92 2.42 -7.06
C GLN A 47 -4.53 2.86 -7.50
N CYS A 48 -3.97 2.18 -8.51
CA CYS A 48 -2.78 2.70 -9.20
C CYS A 48 -3.07 4.10 -9.75
N SER A 49 -2.16 5.06 -9.54
CA SER A 49 -2.35 6.47 -9.96
C SER A 49 -1.31 6.93 -10.99
N GLU A 50 -0.69 6.00 -11.70
CA GLU A 50 0.26 6.24 -12.80
C GLU A 50 0.02 5.22 -13.93
N ILE A 51 -0.06 5.69 -15.18
CA ILE A 51 -0.42 4.83 -16.31
C ILE A 51 0.63 3.72 -16.52
N CYS A 52 0.19 2.46 -16.38
CA CYS A 52 1.11 1.31 -16.34
C CYS A 52 0.76 0.17 -17.31
N GLY A 53 -0.09 0.44 -18.31
CA GLY A 53 -0.44 -0.51 -19.37
C GLY A 53 -1.93 -0.85 -19.43
N ALA A 54 -2.28 -1.91 -20.16
CA ALA A 54 -3.68 -2.27 -20.46
C ALA A 54 -4.53 -2.52 -19.20
N ASN A 55 -3.91 -3.06 -18.14
CA ASN A 55 -4.61 -3.39 -16.89
C ASN A 55 -4.45 -2.31 -15.81
N HIS A 56 -4.08 -1.09 -16.18
CA HIS A 56 -3.86 0.00 -15.23
C HIS A 56 -5.04 0.22 -14.26
N SER A 57 -6.28 0.13 -14.75
CA SER A 57 -7.49 0.29 -13.94
C SER A 57 -7.86 -0.95 -13.11
N PHE A 58 -7.15 -2.06 -13.24
CA PHE A 58 -7.51 -3.36 -12.67
C PHE A 58 -6.47 -3.87 -11.65
N MET A 59 -5.77 -2.94 -11.00
CA MET A 59 -4.81 -3.24 -9.93
C MET A 59 -5.11 -2.40 -8.67
N PRO A 60 -6.21 -2.72 -7.96
CA PRO A 60 -6.62 -2.00 -6.75
C PRO A 60 -5.68 -2.28 -5.58
N ILE A 61 -5.71 -1.39 -4.58
CA ILE A 61 -4.99 -1.53 -3.32
C ILE A 61 -6.03 -1.52 -2.19
N VAL A 62 -5.91 -2.45 -1.24
CA VAL A 62 -6.73 -2.48 -0.02
C VAL A 62 -5.80 -2.57 1.19
N ILE A 63 -6.05 -1.74 2.19
CA ILE A 63 -5.43 -1.88 3.51
C ILE A 63 -6.50 -2.12 4.56
N GLU A 64 -6.28 -3.14 5.38
CA GLU A 64 -7.05 -3.40 6.57
C GLU A 64 -6.30 -2.89 7.81
N SER A 65 -6.95 -1.99 8.55
CA SER A 65 -6.48 -1.50 9.85
C SER A 65 -7.21 -2.27 10.96
N ILE A 66 -6.45 -3.04 11.75
CA ILE A 66 -6.93 -3.82 12.88
C ILE A 66 -6.09 -3.54 14.13
N PRO A 67 -6.61 -3.81 15.33
CA PRO A 67 -5.81 -3.70 16.55
C PRO A 67 -4.58 -4.62 16.53
N VAL A 68 -3.50 -4.17 17.18
CA VAL A 68 -2.17 -4.80 17.10
C VAL A 68 -2.15 -6.26 17.54
N ASN A 69 -2.98 -6.65 18.52
CA ASN A 69 -3.09 -8.04 18.97
C ASN A 69 -3.60 -8.98 17.86
N TYR A 70 -4.61 -8.56 17.09
CA TYR A 70 -5.12 -9.31 15.95
C TYR A 70 -4.09 -9.34 14.82
N PHE A 71 -3.38 -8.23 14.57
CA PHE A 71 -2.30 -8.18 13.58
C PHE A 71 -1.17 -9.16 13.91
N ILE A 72 -0.70 -9.19 15.17
CA ILE A 72 0.36 -10.13 15.60
C ILE A 72 -0.13 -11.58 15.45
N LYS A 73 -1.37 -11.88 15.90
CA LYS A 73 -1.96 -13.21 15.75
C LYS A 73 -2.07 -13.64 14.29
N TRP A 74 -2.47 -12.72 13.41
CA TRP A 74 -2.55 -12.96 11.98
C TRP A 74 -1.18 -13.28 11.37
N ILE A 75 -0.13 -12.52 11.71
CA ILE A 75 1.24 -12.81 11.27
C ILE A 75 1.70 -14.18 11.75
N THR A 76 1.51 -14.51 13.03
CA THR A 76 1.94 -15.83 13.56
C THR A 76 1.22 -17.00 12.90
N ASN A 77 -0.02 -16.79 12.45
CA ASN A 77 -0.78 -17.83 11.75
C ASN A 77 -0.46 -17.92 10.25
N SER A 78 0.02 -16.84 9.62
CA SER A 78 0.34 -16.84 8.17
C SER A 78 1.75 -17.29 7.86
N VAL A 79 2.65 -17.27 8.85
CA VAL A 79 4.04 -17.72 8.72
C VAL A 79 4.20 -19.23 9.00
N ASN A 80 3.24 -19.85 9.71
CA ASN A 80 3.17 -21.29 9.96
C ASN A 80 2.34 -21.99 8.89
#